data_AF-A0A060SRC8-F1
#
_entry.id   AF-A0A060SRC8-F1
#
_cell.length_a   1.000
_cell.length_b   1.000
_cell.length_c   1.000
_cell.angle_alpha   90.00
_cell.angle_beta   90.00
_cell.angle_gamma   90.00
#
_symmetry.space_group_name_H-M   'P 1'
#
loop_
_entity.id
_entity.type
_entity.pdbx_description
1 polymer ?
#
loop_
_entity_poly.entity_id
_entity_poly.type
_entity_poly.pdbx_seq_one_letter_code
_entity_poly.pdbx_strand_id
1 'polypeptide(L)'
;MPPPTRKPSQLALDLTSMSSHLSCPSMDSGYASSMSSMHVPADWMMSRMYENWKIADAAAQRLTADMKAYTECEKQLREAKKKRDQEKKSQGTKRRPTLMPLLFRKKSAPSLATSSGPSSSTSESLANTPLPTVEELEARMATLQSRVGARVHGSRSSTINHWLTELPVSCAQVDATRSAAERLDSCFDELRRVLDDGRPVSWRSSHGSSSSGSSYAETYRRARKTVATREEAYMSSKSTTKALQRACVAVQSAHHHYSKAMELLDVVCSPKKSKWEAMMGEEQSRQETYREAAKWAEKAQICFNECLRSLQPHWDLLKRDELEACDDLKDAGLLQALQLYNLMYGGKTLAMGITQQVQLMIQKQEAVFARLTNFAVWVQNCTEHCQTVELESRENRDTARRQLVALWVEADGDSETYSLVAPGERSHVFQSYNGHAS
;
A
#
# COMPACT_ATOMS: atom_id res chain seq x y z
N MET A 1 -23.37 46.13 2.16
CA MET A 1 -23.97 45.00 1.41
C MET A 1 -22.89 43.99 1.12
N PRO A 2 -23.01 42.73 1.56
CA PRO A 2 -22.03 41.70 1.25
C PRO A 2 -22.23 41.17 -0.18
N PRO A 3 -21.17 40.67 -0.85
CA PRO A 3 -21.25 40.21 -2.23
C PRO A 3 -21.97 38.85 -2.33
N PRO A 4 -22.60 38.53 -3.48
CA PRO A 4 -23.30 37.27 -3.67
C PRO A 4 -22.29 36.12 -3.83
N THR A 5 -22.36 35.15 -2.91
CA THR A 5 -21.60 33.89 -2.99
C THR A 5 -22.15 33.02 -4.13
N ARG A 6 -21.34 32.77 -5.16
CA ARG A 6 -21.60 31.77 -6.22
C ARG A 6 -21.65 30.37 -5.61
N LYS A 7 -22.72 29.63 -5.89
CA LYS A 7 -22.85 28.20 -5.57
C LYS A 7 -21.91 27.37 -6.45
N PRO A 8 -21.21 26.35 -5.90
CA PRO A 8 -20.44 25.41 -6.71
C PRO A 8 -21.37 24.45 -7.46
N SER A 9 -21.13 24.29 -8.76
CA SER A 9 -21.85 23.39 -9.65
C SER A 9 -21.66 21.92 -9.24
N GLN A 10 -22.75 21.23 -8.92
CA GLN A 10 -22.78 19.79 -8.68
C GLN A 10 -22.74 19.04 -10.02
N LEU A 11 -21.57 18.53 -10.40
CA LEU A 11 -21.43 17.47 -11.39
C LEU A 11 -21.14 16.16 -10.63
N ALA A 12 -22.20 15.43 -10.28
CA ALA A 12 -22.12 14.06 -9.81
C ALA A 12 -22.09 13.13 -11.02
N LEU A 13 -20.94 12.53 -11.31
CA LEU A 13 -20.78 11.51 -12.34
C LEU A 13 -21.22 10.15 -11.77
N ASP A 14 -22.24 9.57 -12.41
CA ASP A 14 -22.84 8.28 -12.09
C ASP A 14 -21.90 7.14 -12.57
N LEU A 15 -20.86 6.84 -11.77
CA LEU A 15 -19.76 5.94 -12.15
C LEU A 15 -20.17 4.46 -12.28
N THR A 16 -21.32 4.06 -11.73
CA THR A 16 -21.81 2.67 -11.76
C THR A 16 -22.61 2.34 -13.02
N SER A 17 -23.08 3.32 -13.79
CA SER A 17 -23.87 3.09 -15.01
C SER A 17 -23.02 2.81 -16.25
N MET A 18 -21.74 3.19 -16.25
CA MET A 18 -20.87 3.08 -17.44
C MET A 18 -20.29 1.67 -17.67
N SER A 19 -20.42 0.73 -16.72
CA SER A 19 -19.87 -0.63 -16.86
C SER A 19 -20.79 -1.60 -17.63
N SER A 20 -22.08 -1.28 -17.76
CA SER A 20 -23.10 -2.19 -18.34
C SER A 20 -23.20 -2.14 -19.87
N HIS A 21 -22.58 -1.14 -20.50
CA HIS A 21 -22.69 -0.91 -21.96
C HIS A 21 -21.49 -1.41 -22.78
N LEU A 22 -20.55 -2.13 -22.16
CA LEU A 22 -19.44 -2.80 -22.88
C LEU A 22 -19.78 -4.22 -23.34
N SER A 23 -20.96 -4.73 -23.01
CA SER A 23 -21.50 -5.94 -23.63
C SER A 23 -21.90 -5.59 -25.06
N CYS A 24 -21.06 -5.95 -26.03
CA CYS A 24 -21.48 -6.01 -27.43
C CYS A 24 -22.78 -6.83 -27.48
N PRO A 25 -23.89 -6.31 -28.02
CA PRO A 25 -25.10 -7.09 -28.12
C PRO A 25 -24.79 -8.36 -28.92
N SER A 26 -25.01 -9.52 -28.30
CA SER A 26 -24.91 -10.82 -28.94
C SER A 26 -25.97 -10.87 -30.06
N MET A 27 -25.57 -10.47 -31.26
CA MET A 27 -26.41 -10.52 -32.46
C MET A 27 -26.44 -11.96 -32.98
N ASP A 28 -27.34 -12.76 -32.43
CA ASP A 28 -27.72 -14.06 -32.99
C ASP A 28 -28.98 -13.89 -33.87
N SER A 29 -28.86 -13.08 -34.92
CA SER A 29 -29.91 -12.92 -35.93
C SER A 29 -29.26 -12.89 -37.31
N GLY A 30 -29.50 -13.96 -38.07
CA GLY A 30 -28.89 -14.26 -39.37
C GLY A 30 -29.34 -13.36 -40.52
N TYR A 31 -29.20 -12.04 -40.38
CA TYR A 31 -29.22 -11.10 -41.49
C TYR A 31 -27.82 -10.48 -41.63
N ALA A 32 -27.01 -11.07 -42.50
CA ALA A 32 -25.74 -10.52 -42.96
C ALA A 32 -25.99 -9.31 -43.88
N SER A 33 -26.54 -8.24 -43.32
CA SER A 33 -26.51 -6.93 -43.97
C SER A 33 -25.08 -6.42 -43.87
N SER A 34 -24.45 -6.17 -45.02
CA SER A 34 -23.21 -5.41 -45.13
C SER A 34 -23.39 -4.06 -44.42
N MET A 35 -23.07 -4.01 -43.13
CA MET A 35 -22.87 -2.77 -42.42
C MET A 35 -21.58 -2.18 -42.97
N SER A 36 -21.72 -1.40 -44.03
CA SER A 36 -20.70 -0.48 -44.51
C SER A 36 -20.10 0.19 -43.29
N SER A 37 -18.79 0.01 -43.10
CA SER A 37 -17.98 0.59 -42.03
C SER A 37 -18.54 1.95 -41.60
N MET A 38 -19.33 1.95 -40.52
CA MET A 38 -19.79 3.18 -39.87
C MET A 38 -18.52 3.75 -39.26
N HIS A 39 -17.85 4.62 -40.02
CA HIS A 39 -16.63 5.27 -39.61
C HIS A 39 -16.99 6.17 -38.44
N VAL A 40 -16.79 5.66 -37.22
CA VAL A 40 -16.89 6.49 -36.02
C VAL A 40 -15.87 7.62 -36.21
N PRO A 41 -16.27 8.89 -36.10
CA PRO A 41 -15.34 10.00 -36.22
C PRO A 41 -14.19 9.83 -35.21
N ALA A 42 -12.94 9.91 -35.68
CA ALA A 42 -11.75 9.71 -34.84
C ALA A 42 -11.75 10.65 -33.62
N ASP A 43 -12.25 11.88 -33.81
CA ASP A 43 -12.36 12.92 -32.79
C ASP A 43 -13.26 12.51 -31.63
N TRP A 44 -14.38 11.82 -31.93
CA TRP A 44 -15.29 11.32 -30.89
C TRP A 44 -14.63 10.24 -30.03
N MET A 45 -13.90 9.32 -30.66
CA MET A 45 -13.19 8.25 -29.95
C MET A 45 -12.09 8.84 -29.06
N MET A 46 -11.34 9.81 -29.56
CA MET A 46 -10.27 10.48 -28.82
C MET A 46 -10.80 11.25 -27.60
N SER A 47 -11.86 12.04 -27.78
CA SER A 47 -12.56 12.75 -26.69
C SER A 47 -13.06 11.79 -25.61
N ARG A 48 -13.68 10.67 -26.01
CA ARG A 48 -14.17 9.65 -25.07
C ARG A 48 -13.04 8.98 -24.28
N MET A 49 -11.95 8.62 -24.94
CA MET A 49 -10.79 8.00 -24.26
C MET A 49 -10.12 8.96 -23.29
N TYR A 50 -10.01 10.24 -23.67
CA TYR A 50 -9.49 11.28 -22.80
C TYR A 50 -10.35 11.48 -21.55
N GLU A 51 -11.67 11.57 -21.68
CA GLU A 51 -12.56 11.70 -20.51
C GLU A 51 -12.53 10.46 -19.61
N ASN A 52 -12.47 9.26 -20.19
CA ASN A 52 -12.29 8.02 -19.41
C ASN A 52 -10.97 8.04 -18.61
N TRP A 53 -9.86 8.41 -19.25
CA TRP A 53 -8.56 8.54 -18.60
C TRP A 53 -8.59 9.59 -17.49
N LYS A 54 -9.17 10.76 -17.73
CA LYS A 54 -9.29 11.86 -16.77
C LYS A 54 -10.13 11.47 -15.54
N ILE A 55 -11.22 10.73 -15.73
CA ILE A 55 -12.02 10.17 -14.63
C ILE A 55 -11.19 9.18 -13.80
N ALA A 56 -10.46 8.28 -14.46
CA ALA A 56 -9.60 7.31 -13.79
C ALA A 56 -8.44 7.98 -13.04
N ASP A 57 -7.82 9.02 -13.61
CA ASP A 57 -6.74 9.80 -13.00
C ASP A 57 -7.25 10.57 -11.78
N ALA A 58 -8.41 11.23 -11.89
CA ALA A 58 -9.05 11.90 -10.76
C ALA A 58 -9.45 10.91 -9.65
N ALA A 59 -9.79 9.67 -9.97
CA ALA A 59 -10.01 8.61 -8.98
C ALA A 59 -8.69 8.19 -8.31
N ALA A 60 -7.62 7.99 -9.09
CA ALA A 60 -6.31 7.63 -8.57
C ALA A 60 -5.73 8.69 -7.62
N GLN A 61 -5.87 9.98 -7.96
CA GLN A 61 -5.43 11.08 -7.10
C GLN A 61 -6.23 11.15 -5.78
N ARG A 62 -7.53 10.85 -5.82
CA ARG A 62 -8.39 10.84 -4.62
C ARG A 62 -8.14 9.62 -3.73
N LEU A 63 -7.77 8.47 -4.31
CA LEU A 63 -7.58 7.22 -3.58
C LEU A 63 -6.61 7.37 -2.41
N THR A 64 -5.51 8.12 -2.57
CA THR A 64 -4.54 8.35 -1.49
C THR A 64 -5.16 9.10 -0.31
N ALA A 65 -6.00 10.10 -0.56
CA ALA A 65 -6.70 10.83 0.48
C ALA A 65 -7.76 9.96 1.16
N ASP A 66 -8.52 9.19 0.38
CA ASP A 66 -9.58 8.30 0.87
C ASP A 66 -9.01 7.17 1.74
N MET A 67 -7.89 6.57 1.32
CA MET A 67 -7.17 5.57 2.11
C MET A 67 -6.63 6.14 3.43
N LYS A 68 -6.05 7.35 3.42
CA LYS A 68 -5.61 8.02 4.66
C LYS A 68 -6.78 8.28 5.60
N ALA A 69 -7.88 8.80 5.08
CA ALA A 69 -9.10 9.03 5.85
C ALA A 69 -9.63 7.71 6.46
N TYR A 70 -9.65 6.63 5.69
CA TYR A 70 -10.05 5.31 6.17
C TYR A 70 -9.17 4.81 7.33
N THR A 71 -7.84 4.88 7.18
CA THR A 71 -6.91 4.42 8.24
C THR A 71 -7.02 5.23 9.53
N GLU A 72 -7.27 6.54 9.42
CA GLU A 72 -7.49 7.42 10.57
C GLU A 72 -8.82 7.08 11.26
N CYS A 73 -9.89 6.82 10.49
CA CYS A 73 -11.16 6.32 11.03
C CYS A 73 -10.99 4.98 11.78
N GLU A 74 -10.23 4.03 11.22
CA GLU A 74 -9.93 2.76 11.90
C GLU A 74 -9.16 2.95 13.21
N LYS A 75 -8.21 3.89 13.22
CA LYS A 75 -7.45 4.25 14.42
C LYS A 75 -8.37 4.85 15.50
N GLN A 76 -9.20 5.82 15.12
CA GLN A 76 -10.18 6.42 16.03
C GLN A 76 -11.14 5.37 16.59
N LEU A 77 -11.60 4.43 15.77
CA LEU A 77 -12.43 3.32 16.21
C LEU A 77 -11.73 2.41 17.23
N ARG A 78 -10.44 2.09 17.02
CA ARG A 78 -9.64 1.32 17.98
C ARG A 78 -9.47 2.06 19.30
N GLU A 79 -9.19 3.35 19.25
CA GLU A 79 -9.05 4.19 20.44
C GLU A 79 -10.37 4.31 21.22
N ALA A 80 -11.49 4.51 20.52
CA ALA A 80 -12.82 4.54 21.13
C ALA A 80 -13.18 3.21 21.80
N LYS A 81 -12.89 2.07 21.15
CA LYS A 81 -13.07 0.73 21.74
C LYS A 81 -12.23 0.56 23.01
N LYS A 82 -10.97 0.97 22.97
CA LYS A 82 -10.07 0.91 24.14
C LYS A 82 -10.57 1.77 25.30
N LYS A 83 -11.03 3.00 25.04
CA LYS A 83 -11.62 3.89 26.05
C LYS A 83 -12.88 3.27 26.67
N ARG A 84 -13.79 2.73 25.85
CA ARG A 84 -15.00 2.05 26.34
C ARG A 84 -14.68 0.86 27.23
N ASP A 85 -13.70 0.04 26.86
CA ASP A 85 -13.31 -1.12 27.66
C ASP A 85 -12.62 -0.70 28.97
N GLN A 86 -11.93 0.44 28.99
CA GLN A 86 -11.39 1.07 30.20
C GLN A 86 -12.50 1.63 31.10
N GLU A 87 -13.51 2.29 30.53
CA GLU A 87 -14.68 2.77 31.27
C GLU A 87 -15.46 1.61 31.92
N LYS A 88 -15.70 0.51 31.20
CA LYS A 88 -16.33 -0.70 31.74
C LYS A 88 -15.56 -1.27 32.93
N LYS A 89 -14.22 -1.28 32.85
CA LYS A 89 -13.36 -1.71 33.98
C LYS A 89 -13.50 -0.78 35.19
N SER A 90 -13.62 0.54 34.98
CA SER A 90 -13.80 1.52 36.08
C SER A 90 -15.20 1.49 36.71
N GLN A 91 -16.25 1.21 35.94
CA GLN A 91 -17.63 1.14 36.45
C GLN A 91 -17.92 -0.16 37.23
N GLY A 92 -17.22 -1.25 36.93
CA GLY A 92 -17.34 -2.53 37.63
C GLY A 92 -16.82 -2.52 39.08
N THR A 93 -16.08 -1.49 39.49
CA THR A 93 -15.57 -1.33 40.86
C THR A 93 -16.44 -0.46 41.77
N LYS A 94 -17.74 -0.31 41.47
CA LYS A 94 -18.72 0.19 42.47
C LYS A 94 -18.85 -0.83 43.61
N ARG A 95 -17.86 -0.83 44.51
CA ARG A 95 -17.95 -1.37 45.87
C ARG A 95 -19.26 -0.85 46.45
N ARG A 96 -20.11 -1.76 46.94
CA ARG A 96 -21.26 -1.41 47.78
C ARG A 96 -20.78 -0.40 48.82
N PRO A 97 -21.42 0.77 49.00
CA PRO A 97 -21.14 1.64 50.12
C PRO A 97 -21.43 0.84 51.38
N THR A 98 -20.38 0.36 52.02
CA THR A 98 -20.49 -0.43 53.23
C THR A 98 -20.76 0.58 54.33
N LEU A 99 -22.04 0.79 54.62
CA LEU A 99 -22.49 1.46 55.83
C LEU A 99 -22.03 0.61 57.01
N MET A 100 -20.90 0.97 57.62
CA MET A 100 -20.55 0.54 58.98
C MET A 100 -20.15 1.75 59.82
N PRO A 101 -20.55 1.78 61.10
CA PRO A 101 -20.52 2.98 61.92
C PRO A 101 -19.12 3.26 62.45
N LEU A 102 -18.91 4.56 62.67
CA LEU A 102 -17.99 5.14 63.65
C LEU A 102 -17.81 4.22 64.87
N LEU A 103 -16.56 3.95 65.27
CA LEU A 103 -16.06 4.12 66.65
C LEU A 103 -14.60 3.63 66.81
N PHE A 104 -13.87 4.39 67.64
CA PHE A 104 -12.51 4.18 68.21
C PHE A 104 -11.30 4.57 67.33
N ARG A 105 -10.67 5.74 67.53
CA ARG A 105 -9.77 6.17 68.63
C ARG A 105 -8.39 5.48 68.56
N LYS A 106 -7.31 6.21 68.22
CA LYS A 106 -6.30 6.75 69.18
C LYS A 106 -5.03 7.31 68.47
N LYS A 107 -4.73 8.56 68.86
CA LYS A 107 -3.51 9.40 68.75
C LYS A 107 -2.14 8.71 68.63
N SER A 108 -1.28 9.28 67.77
CA SER A 108 0.09 9.82 68.00
C SER A 108 0.85 9.82 66.65
N ALA A 109 1.79 10.69 66.27
CA ALA A 109 2.24 12.04 66.59
C ALA A 109 3.12 12.46 65.36
N PRO A 110 3.52 13.75 65.19
CA PRO A 110 4.02 14.28 63.93
C PRO A 110 5.56 14.29 63.82
N SER A 111 6.09 14.25 62.60
CA SER A 111 7.43 14.77 62.30
C SER A 111 7.39 15.66 61.05
N LEU A 112 8.01 16.83 61.20
CA LEU A 112 8.03 17.98 60.31
C LEU A 112 9.41 18.10 59.64
N ALA A 113 9.41 18.61 58.40
CA ALA A 113 10.47 19.34 57.68
C ALA A 113 11.77 18.57 57.35
N THR A 114 12.39 18.72 56.17
CA THR A 114 13.03 19.98 55.75
C THR A 114 13.48 19.96 54.27
N SER A 115 13.33 21.12 53.61
CA SER A 115 14.20 21.76 52.60
C SER A 115 14.25 21.29 51.13
N SER A 116 13.53 22.07 50.30
CA SER A 116 14.00 22.86 49.15
C SER A 116 15.36 22.59 48.49
N GLY A 117 15.31 22.52 47.15
CA GLY A 117 16.38 22.93 46.24
C GLY A 117 15.83 23.08 44.81
N PRO A 118 15.92 24.26 44.16
CA PRO A 118 15.45 24.45 42.79
C PRO A 118 16.58 24.16 41.80
N SER A 119 16.28 23.45 40.72
CA SER A 119 17.20 23.29 39.59
C SER A 119 16.41 23.49 38.30
N SER A 120 16.67 24.66 37.72
CA SER A 120 16.24 25.10 36.41
C SER A 120 16.80 24.17 35.35
N SER A 121 15.94 23.54 34.57
CA SER A 121 16.25 23.11 33.21
C SER A 121 15.06 23.47 32.31
N THR A 122 15.30 24.50 31.53
CA THR A 122 14.43 25.06 30.50
C THR A 122 14.25 24.03 29.39
N SER A 123 13.23 23.19 29.48
CA SER A 123 12.72 22.42 28.35
C SER A 123 11.64 23.26 27.66
N GLU A 124 11.97 23.76 26.47
CA GLU A 124 11.05 24.45 25.58
C GLU A 124 9.82 23.57 25.32
N SER A 125 8.72 23.99 25.93
CA SER A 125 7.39 23.45 25.75
C SER A 125 6.95 23.70 24.32
N LEU A 126 7.22 22.74 23.44
CA LEU A 126 6.60 22.62 22.12
C LEU A 126 5.07 22.73 22.28
N ALA A 127 4.56 23.86 21.83
CA ALA A 127 3.17 24.18 21.53
C ALA A 127 2.11 23.20 22.08
N ASN A 128 1.50 23.58 23.21
CA ASN A 128 0.18 23.12 23.61
C ASN A 128 -0.86 23.59 22.59
N THR A 129 -0.86 23.03 21.38
CA THR A 129 -2.05 23.06 20.55
C THR A 129 -3.08 22.18 21.27
N PRO A 130 -4.18 22.76 21.78
CA PRO A 130 -5.22 21.97 22.43
C PRO A 130 -5.69 20.89 21.46
N LEU A 131 -5.71 19.65 21.96
CA LEU A 131 -6.28 18.52 21.23
C LEU A 131 -7.69 18.92 20.77
N PRO A 132 -8.04 18.73 19.50
CA PRO A 132 -9.33 19.13 18.97
C PRO A 132 -10.44 18.50 19.80
N THR A 133 -11.43 19.31 20.19
CA THR A 133 -12.53 18.81 21.01
C THR A 133 -13.34 17.78 20.23
N VAL A 134 -14.10 16.94 20.94
CA VAL A 134 -14.98 15.96 20.31
C VAL A 134 -15.94 16.67 19.34
N GLU A 135 -16.40 17.89 19.64
CA GLU A 135 -17.23 18.68 18.72
C GLU A 135 -16.51 19.10 17.43
N GLU A 136 -15.20 19.41 17.48
CA GLU A 136 -14.43 19.74 16.27
C GLU A 136 -14.20 18.52 15.37
N LEU A 137 -13.95 17.36 15.97
CA LEU A 137 -13.85 16.08 15.25
C LEU A 137 -15.21 15.69 14.64
N GLU A 138 -16.30 15.88 15.39
CA GLU A 138 -17.67 15.71 14.88
C GLU A 138 -17.99 16.68 13.73
N ALA A 139 -17.58 17.95 13.81
CA ALA A 139 -17.79 18.92 12.74
C ALA A 139 -16.97 18.59 11.48
N ARG A 140 -15.72 18.13 11.64
CA ARG A 140 -14.89 17.66 10.51
C ARG A 140 -15.48 16.42 9.85
N MET A 141 -15.97 15.47 10.64
CA MET A 141 -16.69 14.32 10.12
C MET A 141 -18.00 14.72 9.46
N ALA A 142 -18.80 15.60 10.05
CA ALA A 142 -20.03 16.11 9.45
C ALA A 142 -19.75 16.84 8.13
N THR A 143 -18.58 17.45 7.97
CA THR A 143 -18.14 18.06 6.70
C THR A 143 -17.74 17.00 5.67
N LEU A 144 -17.05 15.93 6.08
CA LEU A 144 -16.74 14.76 5.25
C LEU A 144 -18.01 14.00 4.84
N GLN A 145 -18.94 13.79 5.78
CA GLN A 145 -20.26 13.21 5.58
C GLN A 145 -21.15 14.11 4.72
N SER A 146 -21.14 15.43 4.89
CA SER A 146 -21.91 16.36 4.04
C SER A 146 -21.40 16.41 2.60
N ARG A 147 -20.12 16.10 2.36
CA ARG A 147 -19.57 15.89 1.02
C ARG A 147 -20.02 14.56 0.40
N VAL A 148 -20.43 13.60 1.22
CA VAL A 148 -20.84 12.23 0.85
C VAL A 148 -22.37 12.05 0.91
N GLY A 149 -23.09 12.92 1.62
CA GLY A 149 -24.43 12.66 2.14
C GLY A 149 -25.38 13.84 1.95
N ALA A 150 -25.53 14.34 0.73
CA ALA A 150 -26.74 15.05 0.33
C ALA A 150 -27.92 14.07 0.19
N ARG A 151 -28.19 13.28 1.24
CA ARG A 151 -29.47 12.64 1.55
C ARG A 151 -29.39 12.00 2.93
N VAL A 152 -30.49 12.15 3.66
CA VAL A 152 -30.84 11.56 4.96
C VAL A 152 -30.45 12.42 6.17
N HIS A 153 -31.44 13.21 6.59
CA HIS A 153 -31.56 13.81 7.91
C HIS A 153 -31.82 12.74 8.99
N GLY A 154 -31.31 13.01 10.20
CA GLY A 154 -32.15 12.96 11.38
C GLY A 154 -31.66 12.15 12.59
N SER A 155 -31.35 12.91 13.65
CA SER A 155 -31.49 12.57 15.08
C SER A 155 -30.31 11.98 15.85
N ARG A 156 -29.89 12.75 16.86
CA ARG A 156 -28.81 12.49 17.84
C ARG A 156 -29.35 11.68 19.02
N SER A 157 -28.99 10.39 19.10
CA SER A 157 -28.61 9.65 20.33
C SER A 157 -28.32 8.18 19.97
N SER A 158 -27.25 7.94 19.21
CA SER A 158 -26.91 6.62 18.63
C SER A 158 -25.40 6.55 18.29
N THR A 159 -24.53 7.03 19.17
CA THR A 159 -23.11 7.30 18.89
C THR A 159 -22.22 6.05 18.80
N ILE A 160 -22.77 4.84 18.72
CA ILE A 160 -22.02 3.60 18.49
C ILE A 160 -22.64 2.81 17.33
N ASN A 161 -23.97 2.73 17.28
CA ASN A 161 -24.67 2.10 16.15
C ASN A 161 -24.50 2.90 14.85
N HIS A 162 -24.34 4.23 14.93
CA HIS A 162 -24.04 5.09 13.78
C HIS A 162 -22.69 4.74 13.13
N TRP A 163 -21.63 4.59 13.91
CA TRP A 163 -20.30 4.20 13.40
C TRP A 163 -20.29 2.78 12.81
N LEU A 164 -21.07 1.88 13.39
CA LEU A 164 -21.25 0.52 12.87
C LEU A 164 -22.01 0.50 11.53
N THR A 165 -22.89 1.48 11.27
CA THR A 165 -23.57 1.65 9.97
C THR A 165 -22.77 2.48 8.95
N GLU A 166 -21.78 3.27 9.36
CA GLU A 166 -20.99 4.12 8.45
C GLU A 166 -19.72 3.47 7.89
N LEU A 167 -19.13 2.52 8.61
CA LEU A 167 -17.97 1.75 8.13
C LEU A 167 -18.21 1.03 6.78
N PRO A 168 -19.38 0.39 6.53
CA PRO A 168 -19.66 -0.25 5.24
C PRO A 168 -19.71 0.74 4.07
N VAL A 169 -20.20 1.97 4.29
CA VAL A 169 -20.33 3.00 3.25
C VAL A 169 -18.96 3.54 2.87
N SER A 170 -18.09 3.77 3.85
CA SER A 170 -16.70 4.17 3.60
C SER A 170 -15.90 3.08 2.87
N CYS A 171 -16.12 1.80 3.21
CA CYS A 171 -15.48 0.67 2.51
C CYS A 171 -15.90 0.61 1.03
N ALA A 172 -17.21 0.65 0.76
CA ALA A 172 -17.73 0.61 -0.61
C ALA A 172 -17.21 1.77 -1.49
N GLN A 173 -17.05 2.97 -0.91
CA GLN A 173 -16.47 4.11 -1.60
C GLN A 173 -14.98 3.91 -1.92
N VAL A 174 -14.21 3.41 -0.96
CA VAL A 174 -12.78 3.09 -1.16
C VAL A 174 -12.63 2.03 -2.24
N ASP A 175 -13.48 0.99 -2.24
CA ASP A 175 -13.45 -0.08 -3.23
C ASP A 175 -13.84 0.42 -4.63
N ALA A 176 -14.87 1.26 -4.74
CA ALA A 176 -15.25 1.88 -6.02
C ALA A 176 -14.14 2.80 -6.56
N THR A 177 -13.51 3.60 -5.69
CA THR A 177 -12.40 4.49 -6.04
C THR A 177 -11.16 3.69 -6.44
N ARG A 178 -10.88 2.58 -5.74
CA ARG A 178 -9.82 1.64 -6.08
C ARG A 178 -10.05 1.01 -7.45
N SER A 179 -11.25 0.48 -7.70
CA SER A 179 -11.61 -0.11 -8.99
C SER A 179 -11.48 0.90 -10.14
N ALA A 180 -11.90 2.15 -9.93
CA ALA A 180 -11.71 3.21 -10.92
C ALA A 180 -10.23 3.55 -11.15
N ALA A 181 -9.42 3.62 -10.09
CA ALA A 181 -7.98 3.87 -10.18
C ALA A 181 -7.20 2.71 -10.82
N GLU A 182 -7.64 1.46 -10.65
CA GLU A 182 -7.07 0.28 -11.30
C GLU A 182 -7.24 0.31 -12.83
N ARG A 183 -8.28 0.97 -13.33
CA ARG A 183 -8.50 1.15 -14.78
C ARG A 183 -7.58 2.20 -15.41
N LEU A 184 -6.88 3.03 -14.62
CA LEU A 184 -6.05 4.12 -15.13
C LEU A 184 -5.00 3.66 -16.15
N ASP A 185 -4.34 2.53 -15.89
CA ASP A 185 -3.34 1.97 -16.79
C ASP A 185 -3.97 1.60 -18.15
N SER A 186 -5.11 0.89 -18.14
CA SER A 186 -5.84 0.53 -19.35
C SER A 186 -6.34 1.75 -20.13
N CYS A 187 -6.92 2.75 -19.44
CA CYS A 187 -7.40 3.97 -20.09
C CYS A 187 -6.24 4.77 -20.71
N PHE A 188 -5.08 4.81 -20.06
CA PHE A 188 -3.90 5.45 -20.62
C PHE A 188 -3.37 4.71 -21.85
N ASP A 189 -3.32 3.38 -21.84
CA ASP A 189 -2.86 2.57 -22.96
C ASP A 189 -3.82 2.69 -24.17
N GLU A 190 -5.13 2.70 -23.93
CA GLU A 190 -6.14 2.95 -24.96
C GLU A 190 -6.00 4.35 -25.57
N LEU A 191 -5.86 5.38 -24.73
CA LEU A 191 -5.62 6.76 -25.18
C LEU A 191 -4.32 6.83 -26.00
N ARG A 192 -3.23 6.26 -25.51
CA ARG A 192 -1.93 6.21 -26.19
C ARG A 192 -2.02 5.51 -27.54
N ARG A 193 -2.75 4.40 -27.64
CA ARG A 193 -2.97 3.69 -28.91
C ARG A 193 -3.71 4.56 -29.91
N VAL A 194 -4.81 5.21 -29.49
CA VAL A 194 -5.56 6.14 -30.36
C VAL A 194 -4.68 7.29 -30.84
N LEU A 195 -3.77 7.78 -30.00
CA LEU A 195 -2.80 8.83 -30.38
C LEU A 195 -1.71 8.35 -31.33
N ASP A 196 -1.25 7.10 -31.18
CA ASP A 196 -0.24 6.50 -32.05
C ASP A 196 -0.82 6.15 -33.43
N ASP A 197 -2.08 5.69 -33.48
CA ASP A 197 -2.81 5.33 -34.70
C ASP A 197 -3.40 6.55 -35.41
N GLY A 198 -3.95 7.50 -34.64
CA GLY A 198 -4.51 8.75 -35.11
C GLY A 198 -3.45 9.85 -35.09
N ARG A 199 -2.65 9.96 -36.16
CA ARG A 199 -1.70 11.07 -36.29
C ARG A 199 -2.46 12.39 -36.23
N PRO A 200 -2.12 13.33 -35.32
CA PRO A 200 -2.62 14.69 -35.41
C PRO A 200 -2.20 15.28 -36.75
N VAL A 201 -3.18 15.63 -37.58
CA VAL A 201 -2.97 16.17 -38.95
C VAL A 201 -2.18 17.48 -38.90
N SER A 202 -2.26 18.22 -37.79
CA SER A 202 -1.59 19.51 -37.58
C SER A 202 -0.07 19.42 -37.35
N TRP A 203 0.48 18.26 -36.97
CA TRP A 203 1.90 18.18 -36.57
C TRP A 203 2.87 18.06 -37.76
N ARG A 204 2.38 17.71 -38.95
CA ARG A 204 3.19 17.58 -40.17
C ARG A 204 3.18 18.82 -41.07
N SER A 205 2.17 19.67 -40.94
CA SER A 205 1.87 20.66 -41.99
C SER A 205 2.51 22.03 -41.79
N SER A 206 3.12 22.30 -40.62
CA SER A 206 3.78 23.59 -40.33
C SER A 206 5.29 23.59 -40.61
N HIS A 207 5.75 22.81 -41.59
CA HIS A 207 7.14 22.86 -42.08
C HIS A 207 7.44 24.05 -43.02
N GLY A 208 6.54 25.03 -43.10
CA GLY A 208 6.73 26.28 -43.83
C GLY A 208 7.75 27.21 -43.15
N SER A 209 9.04 26.98 -43.40
CA SER A 209 10.19 27.92 -43.40
C SER A 209 10.43 28.85 -42.20
N SER A 210 9.70 28.75 -41.10
CA SER A 210 9.91 29.59 -39.91
C SER A 210 10.60 28.78 -38.82
N SER A 211 11.83 29.18 -38.48
CA SER A 211 12.76 28.56 -37.51
C SER A 211 12.21 28.26 -36.10
N SER A 212 10.95 28.55 -35.78
CA SER A 212 10.33 28.33 -34.46
C SER A 212 9.41 27.10 -34.36
N GLY A 213 8.97 26.50 -35.48
CA GLY A 213 8.04 25.36 -35.49
C GLY A 213 8.61 24.02 -34.98
N SER A 214 9.94 23.94 -34.77
CA SER A 214 10.62 22.72 -34.31
C SER A 214 10.42 22.39 -32.82
N SER A 215 9.82 23.29 -32.03
CA SER A 215 9.81 23.17 -30.57
C SER A 215 8.84 22.09 -30.04
N TYR A 216 7.65 21.99 -30.63
CA TYR A 216 6.56 21.21 -30.06
C TYR A 216 6.72 19.69 -30.26
N ALA A 217 7.01 19.27 -31.49
CA ALA A 217 7.26 17.87 -31.81
C ALA A 217 8.47 17.29 -31.05
N GLU A 218 9.48 18.12 -30.81
CA GLU A 218 10.64 17.77 -29.97
C GLU A 218 10.24 17.61 -28.50
N THR A 219 9.46 18.55 -27.95
CA THR A 219 8.96 18.50 -26.57
C THR A 219 8.11 17.25 -26.32
N TYR A 220 7.20 16.93 -27.23
CA TYR A 220 6.40 15.70 -27.14
C TYR A 220 7.25 14.43 -27.24
N ARG A 221 8.22 14.38 -28.15
CA ARG A 221 9.14 13.23 -28.26
C ARG A 221 9.92 13.01 -26.96
N ARG A 222 10.39 14.09 -26.33
CA ARG A 222 11.04 14.04 -25.01
C ARG A 222 10.08 13.55 -23.93
N ALA A 223 8.86 14.07 -23.88
CA ALA A 223 7.84 13.63 -22.93
C ALA A 223 7.53 12.13 -23.07
N ARG A 224 7.39 11.61 -24.31
CA ARG A 224 7.22 10.17 -24.57
C ARG A 224 8.40 9.35 -24.06
N LYS A 225 9.63 9.81 -24.32
CA LYS A 225 10.84 9.14 -23.81
C LYS A 225 10.84 9.11 -22.27
N THR A 226 10.50 10.24 -21.63
CA THR A 226 10.38 10.31 -20.17
C THR A 226 9.33 9.35 -19.64
N VAL A 227 8.14 9.29 -20.25
CA VAL A 227 7.09 8.32 -19.87
C VAL A 227 7.63 6.88 -19.96
N ALA A 228 8.25 6.52 -21.09
CA ALA A 228 8.80 5.16 -21.27
C ALA A 228 9.85 4.81 -20.20
N THR A 229 10.78 5.73 -19.91
CA THR A 229 11.79 5.53 -18.85
C THR A 229 11.15 5.39 -17.46
N ARG A 230 10.11 6.17 -17.14
CA ARG A 230 9.41 6.06 -15.85
C ARG A 230 8.55 4.80 -15.75
N GLU A 231 7.96 4.35 -16.86
CA GLU A 231 7.25 3.07 -16.95
C GLU A 231 8.19 1.89 -16.68
N GLU A 232 9.36 1.89 -17.32
CA GLU A 232 10.40 0.86 -17.08
C GLU A 232 10.87 0.84 -15.62
N ALA A 233 11.15 2.02 -15.04
CA ALA A 233 11.54 2.13 -13.63
C ALA A 233 10.45 1.58 -12.69
N TYR A 234 9.18 1.93 -12.92
CA TYR A 234 8.05 1.41 -12.14
C TYR A 234 7.88 -0.12 -12.29
N MET A 235 8.04 -0.67 -13.49
CA MET A 235 7.95 -2.11 -13.70
C MET A 235 9.09 -2.85 -12.99
N SER A 236 10.31 -2.29 -13.01
CA SER A 236 11.46 -2.80 -12.26
C SER A 236 11.22 -2.76 -10.75
N SER A 237 10.74 -1.63 -10.20
CA SER A 237 10.44 -1.50 -8.77
C SER A 237 9.34 -2.48 -8.35
N LYS A 238 8.28 -2.61 -9.14
CA LYS A 238 7.17 -3.54 -8.88
C LYS A 238 7.62 -5.01 -8.87
N SER A 239 8.48 -5.39 -9.81
CA SER A 239 9.06 -6.74 -9.84
C SER A 239 9.88 -7.02 -8.59
N THR A 240 10.71 -6.06 -8.19
CA THR A 240 11.55 -6.12 -6.99
C THR A 240 10.71 -6.26 -5.72
N THR A 241 9.70 -5.39 -5.54
CA THR A 241 8.80 -5.46 -4.37
C THR A 241 8.10 -6.81 -4.27
N LYS A 242 7.63 -7.36 -5.39
CA LYS A 242 6.96 -8.68 -5.41
C LYS A 242 7.91 -9.80 -4.98
N ALA A 243 9.17 -9.77 -5.43
CA ALA A 243 10.19 -10.72 -5.01
C ALA A 243 10.48 -10.62 -3.50
N LEU A 244 10.60 -9.39 -2.97
CA LEU A 244 10.82 -9.11 -1.55
C LEU A 244 9.63 -9.53 -0.68
N GLN A 245 8.40 -9.28 -1.11
CA GLN A 245 7.19 -9.77 -0.43
C GLN A 245 7.18 -11.30 -0.33
N ARG A 246 7.53 -12.00 -1.41
CA ARG A 246 7.66 -13.46 -1.40
C ARG A 246 8.75 -13.95 -0.45
N ALA A 247 9.92 -13.29 -0.48
CA ALA A 247 11.00 -13.56 0.45
C ALA A 247 10.60 -13.34 1.91
N CYS A 248 9.84 -12.28 2.20
CA CYS A 248 9.32 -11.95 3.53
C CYS A 248 8.39 -13.04 4.07
N VAL A 249 7.44 -13.51 3.27
CA VAL A 249 6.52 -14.61 3.68
C VAL A 249 7.31 -15.90 3.91
N ALA A 250 8.28 -16.19 3.04
CA ALA A 250 9.11 -17.39 3.14
C ALA A 250 9.99 -17.38 4.41
N VAL A 251 10.64 -16.26 4.73
CA VAL A 251 11.49 -16.16 5.94
C VAL A 251 10.66 -16.15 7.23
N GLN A 252 9.48 -15.54 7.25
CA GLN A 252 8.55 -15.62 8.38
C GLN A 252 8.08 -17.07 8.61
N SER A 253 7.81 -17.81 7.53
CA SER A 253 7.46 -19.23 7.61
C SER A 253 8.63 -20.08 8.11
N ALA A 254 9.85 -19.80 7.62
CA ALA A 254 11.06 -20.45 8.09
C ALA A 254 11.28 -20.23 9.59
N HIS A 255 11.14 -18.97 10.04
CA HIS A 255 11.25 -18.58 11.45
C HIS A 255 10.23 -19.30 12.32
N HIS A 256 8.96 -19.34 11.89
CA HIS A 256 7.91 -20.08 12.60
C HIS A 256 8.22 -21.57 12.75
N HIS A 257 8.61 -22.24 11.67
CA HIS A 257 8.96 -23.66 11.71
C HIS A 257 10.20 -23.94 12.57
N TYR A 258 11.21 -23.07 12.51
CA TYR A 258 12.41 -23.22 13.31
C TYR A 258 12.14 -22.96 14.80
N SER A 259 11.26 -22.00 15.13
CA SER A 259 10.76 -21.79 16.50
C SER A 259 10.05 -23.02 17.04
N LYS A 260 9.23 -23.71 16.23
CA LYS A 260 8.57 -24.96 16.63
C LYS A 260 9.58 -26.08 16.88
N ALA A 261 10.62 -26.19 16.04
CA ALA A 261 11.71 -27.13 16.28
C ALA A 261 12.46 -26.83 17.60
N MET A 262 12.71 -25.54 17.90
CA MET A 262 13.31 -25.10 19.17
C MET A 262 12.44 -25.46 20.38
N GLU A 263 11.14 -25.18 20.33
CA GLU A 263 10.20 -25.49 21.41
C GLU A 263 10.20 -27.00 21.75
N LEU A 264 10.15 -27.86 20.73
CA LEU A 264 10.22 -29.32 20.91
C LEU A 264 11.56 -29.76 21.51
N LEU A 265 12.67 -29.14 21.09
CA LEU A 265 13.98 -29.46 21.61
C LEU A 265 14.19 -28.97 23.04
N ASP A 266 13.66 -27.82 23.44
CA ASP A 266 13.69 -27.37 24.83
C ASP A 266 12.93 -28.37 25.73
N VAL A 267 11.82 -28.94 25.25
CA VAL A 267 11.11 -30.02 25.98
C VAL A 267 12.02 -31.22 26.26
N VAL A 268 12.94 -31.61 25.38
CA VAL A 268 13.79 -32.80 25.61
C VAL A 268 15.18 -32.47 26.15
N CYS A 269 15.67 -31.26 25.94
CA CYS A 269 17.03 -30.83 26.28
C CYS A 269 17.12 -29.83 27.44
N SER A 270 15.99 -29.33 27.97
CA SER A 270 16.03 -28.26 28.97
C SER A 270 16.80 -28.70 30.22
N PRO A 271 17.84 -27.95 30.63
CA PRO A 271 18.61 -28.26 31.84
C PRO A 271 17.78 -28.10 33.12
N LYS A 272 16.60 -27.46 33.03
CA LYS A 272 15.68 -27.24 34.16
C LYS A 272 14.79 -28.45 34.44
N LYS A 273 14.69 -29.42 33.53
CA LYS A 273 13.90 -30.62 33.79
C LYS A 273 14.59 -31.44 34.88
N SER A 274 13.82 -31.89 35.86
CA SER A 274 14.37 -32.68 36.95
C SER A 274 15.03 -33.94 36.37
N LYS A 275 16.20 -34.34 36.89
CA LYS A 275 16.86 -35.60 36.50
C LYS A 275 15.90 -36.81 36.55
N TRP A 276 14.88 -36.74 37.40
CA TRP A 276 13.82 -37.73 37.55
C TRP A 276 12.85 -37.78 36.37
N GLU A 277 12.35 -36.65 35.87
CA GLU A 277 11.50 -36.61 34.67
C GLU A 277 12.26 -37.06 33.42
N ALA A 278 13.55 -36.73 33.33
CA ALA A 278 14.43 -37.18 32.26
C ALA A 278 14.79 -38.67 32.37
N MET A 279 14.61 -39.31 33.52
CA MET A 279 14.89 -40.74 33.71
C MET A 279 13.63 -41.61 33.55
N MET A 280 12.45 -41.06 33.88
CA MET A 280 11.15 -41.76 33.79
C MET A 280 10.41 -41.54 32.45
N GLY A 281 10.83 -40.58 31.62
CA GLY A 281 10.24 -40.38 30.30
C GLY A 281 10.48 -41.59 29.39
N GLU A 282 9.40 -42.12 28.82
CA GLU A 282 9.45 -43.24 27.87
C GLU A 282 10.41 -42.90 26.71
N GLU A 283 11.46 -43.70 26.50
CA GLU A 283 12.52 -43.41 25.52
C GLU A 283 11.95 -43.24 24.10
N GLN A 284 10.90 -43.99 23.78
CA GLN A 284 10.16 -43.88 22.53
C GLN A 284 9.51 -42.50 22.33
N SER A 285 8.99 -41.90 23.41
CA SER A 285 8.41 -40.55 23.37
C SER A 285 9.48 -39.49 23.10
N ARG A 286 10.67 -39.62 23.70
CA ARG A 286 11.81 -38.74 23.41
C ARG A 286 12.26 -38.85 21.96
N GLN A 287 12.44 -40.08 21.48
CA GLN A 287 12.83 -40.33 20.09
C GLN A 287 11.86 -39.68 19.11
N GLU A 288 10.54 -39.82 19.35
CA GLU A 288 9.53 -39.19 18.49
C GLU A 288 9.61 -37.66 18.55
N THR A 289 9.84 -37.08 19.74
CA THR A 289 9.98 -35.62 19.89
C THR A 289 11.18 -35.08 19.10
N TYR A 290 12.35 -35.74 19.17
CA TYR A 290 13.51 -35.36 18.35
C TYR A 290 13.24 -35.52 16.85
N ARG A 291 12.56 -36.60 16.45
CA ARG A 291 12.17 -36.84 15.05
C ARG A 291 11.21 -35.75 14.55
N GLU A 292 10.25 -35.33 15.37
CA GLU A 292 9.32 -34.26 15.03
C GLU A 292 10.05 -32.92 14.91
N ALA A 293 10.93 -32.59 15.84
CA ALA A 293 11.76 -31.39 15.77
C ALA A 293 12.62 -31.37 14.47
N ALA A 294 13.18 -32.52 14.08
CA ALA A 294 13.92 -32.66 12.83
C ALA A 294 13.04 -32.36 11.60
N LYS A 295 11.81 -32.89 11.54
CA LYS A 295 10.85 -32.60 10.46
C LYS A 295 10.50 -31.10 10.39
N TRP A 296 10.36 -30.43 11.53
CA TRP A 296 10.12 -28.98 11.56
C TRP A 296 11.33 -28.18 11.07
N ALA A 297 12.54 -28.58 11.44
CA ALA A 297 13.78 -27.99 10.95
C ALA A 297 13.94 -28.14 9.42
N GLU A 298 13.59 -29.31 8.86
CA GLU A 298 13.57 -29.52 7.40
C GLU A 298 12.59 -28.57 6.70
N LYS A 299 11.37 -28.42 7.22
CA LYS A 299 10.40 -27.45 6.70
C LYS A 299 10.95 -26.02 6.76
N ALA A 300 11.60 -25.65 7.87
CA ALA A 300 12.24 -24.35 8.01
C ALA A 300 13.31 -24.12 6.93
N GLN A 301 14.17 -25.12 6.67
CA GLN A 301 15.19 -25.06 5.64
C GLN A 301 14.59 -24.88 4.24
N ILE A 302 13.50 -25.57 3.91
CA ILE A 302 12.81 -25.43 2.62
C ILE A 302 12.30 -23.99 2.44
N CYS A 303 11.63 -23.44 3.46
CA CYS A 303 11.15 -22.06 3.43
C CYS A 303 12.31 -21.05 3.34
N PHE A 304 13.42 -21.30 4.03
CA PHE A 304 14.60 -20.44 3.96
C PHE A 304 15.24 -20.46 2.56
N ASN A 305 15.39 -21.63 1.95
CA ASN A 305 15.88 -21.75 0.58
C ASN A 305 14.99 -21.01 -0.42
N GLU A 306 13.67 -21.04 -0.23
CA GLU A 306 12.72 -20.29 -1.03
C GLU A 306 12.88 -18.77 -0.88
N CYS A 307 13.17 -18.31 0.34
CA CYS A 307 13.52 -16.91 0.60
C CYS A 307 14.77 -16.52 -0.20
N LEU A 308 15.86 -17.31 -0.08
CA LEU A 308 17.11 -17.05 -0.80
C LEU A 308 16.91 -17.02 -2.32
N ARG A 309 16.16 -17.97 -2.87
CA ARG A 309 15.84 -18.04 -4.30
C ARG A 309 15.04 -16.83 -4.78
N SER A 310 14.15 -16.30 -3.94
CA SER A 310 13.37 -15.10 -4.25
C SER A 310 14.22 -13.83 -4.21
N LEU A 311 15.21 -13.76 -3.33
CA LEU A 311 16.12 -12.62 -3.21
C LEU A 311 17.25 -12.63 -4.26
N GLN A 312 17.63 -13.80 -4.77
CA GLN A 312 18.79 -13.98 -5.65
C GLN A 312 18.89 -12.99 -6.83
N PRO A 313 17.80 -12.64 -7.55
CA PRO A 313 17.88 -11.66 -8.64
C PRO A 313 18.18 -10.23 -8.19
N HIS A 314 18.09 -9.95 -6.89
CA HIS A 314 18.13 -8.62 -6.28
C HIS A 314 19.21 -8.52 -5.20
N TRP A 315 20.27 -9.34 -5.29
CA TRP A 315 21.36 -9.34 -4.31
C TRP A 315 22.16 -8.04 -4.26
N ASP A 316 22.12 -7.26 -5.33
CA ASP A 316 22.68 -5.92 -5.42
C ASP A 316 22.04 -4.91 -4.46
N LEU A 317 20.82 -5.19 -3.97
CA LEU A 317 20.14 -4.38 -2.96
C LEU A 317 20.65 -4.62 -1.53
N LEU A 318 21.35 -5.73 -1.30
CA LEU A 318 21.90 -6.06 0.01
C LEU A 318 23.24 -5.36 0.22
N LYS A 319 23.46 -4.78 1.40
CA LYS A 319 24.80 -4.33 1.79
C LYS A 319 25.63 -5.56 2.15
N ARG A 320 26.94 -5.35 2.20
CA ARG A 320 27.93 -6.41 2.47
C ARG A 320 27.62 -7.18 3.77
N ASP A 321 27.28 -6.47 4.84
CA ASP A 321 27.01 -7.08 6.14
C ASP A 321 25.79 -8.02 6.11
N GLU A 322 24.78 -7.71 5.29
CA GLU A 322 23.57 -8.53 5.18
C GLU A 322 23.77 -9.73 4.25
N LEU A 323 24.61 -9.58 3.22
CA LEU A 323 25.09 -10.72 2.41
C LEU A 323 25.91 -11.70 3.26
N GLU A 324 26.83 -11.19 4.09
CA GLU A 324 27.62 -12.01 5.00
C GLU A 324 26.72 -12.76 5.99
N ALA A 325 25.73 -12.10 6.59
CA ALA A 325 24.76 -12.76 7.47
C ALA A 325 23.94 -13.84 6.75
N CYS A 326 23.61 -13.62 5.47
CA CYS A 326 22.92 -14.57 4.62
C CYS A 326 23.78 -15.81 4.31
N ASP A 327 25.05 -15.60 3.95
CA ASP A 327 26.02 -16.67 3.70
C ASP A 327 26.30 -17.48 4.97
N ASP A 328 26.46 -16.80 6.10
CA ASP A 328 26.58 -17.42 7.43
C ASP A 328 25.39 -18.33 7.76
N LEU A 329 24.17 -17.88 7.47
CA LEU A 329 22.95 -18.68 7.68
C LEU A 329 22.86 -19.85 6.70
N LYS A 330 23.30 -19.65 5.46
CA LYS A 330 23.34 -20.69 4.43
C LYS A 330 24.34 -21.79 4.78
N ASP A 331 25.52 -21.41 5.27
CA ASP A 331 26.59 -22.33 5.67
C ASP A 331 26.26 -23.05 6.97
N ALA A 332 25.67 -22.33 7.94
CA ALA A 332 25.19 -22.96 9.16
C ALA A 332 24.01 -23.91 8.91
N GLY A 333 23.11 -23.53 7.99
CA GLY A 333 21.83 -24.18 7.72
C GLY A 333 20.84 -24.05 8.89
N LEU A 334 19.63 -24.60 8.70
CA LEU A 334 18.58 -24.73 9.71
C LEU A 334 18.35 -26.19 10.14
N LEU A 335 19.31 -27.08 9.86
CA LEU A 335 19.19 -28.53 10.06
C LEU A 335 19.80 -29.02 11.39
N GLN A 336 20.03 -28.14 12.37
CA GLN A 336 20.66 -28.51 13.64
C GLN A 336 19.82 -29.52 14.43
N ALA A 337 18.49 -29.40 14.41
CA ALA A 337 17.61 -30.37 15.07
C ALA A 337 17.70 -31.78 14.43
N LEU A 338 17.84 -31.84 13.10
CA LEU A 338 18.05 -33.11 12.38
C LEU A 338 19.41 -33.72 12.73
N GLN A 339 20.47 -32.89 12.77
CA GLN A 339 21.78 -33.33 13.23
C GLN A 339 21.73 -33.87 14.66
N LEU A 340 20.92 -33.25 15.53
CA LEU A 340 20.77 -33.66 16.93
C LEU A 340 20.04 -34.99 17.05
N TYR A 341 18.96 -35.19 16.28
CA TYR A 341 18.28 -36.48 16.16
C TYR A 341 19.24 -37.58 15.69
N ASN A 342 20.03 -37.32 14.64
CA ASN A 342 21.00 -38.28 14.12
C ASN A 342 22.12 -38.58 15.13
N LEU A 343 22.54 -37.60 15.93
CA LEU A 343 23.52 -37.81 16.99
C LEU A 343 22.96 -38.73 18.10
N MET A 344 21.71 -38.52 18.49
CA MET A 344 21.07 -39.27 19.59
C MET A 344 20.60 -40.68 19.18
N TYR A 345 20.11 -40.84 17.94
CA TYR A 345 19.43 -42.07 17.48
C TYR A 345 19.97 -42.67 16.18
N GLY A 346 21.03 -42.11 15.58
CA GLY A 346 21.58 -42.55 14.29
C GLY A 346 22.48 -43.78 14.32
N GLY A 347 22.53 -44.53 15.43
CA GLY A 347 23.14 -45.86 15.49
C GLY A 347 24.67 -45.93 15.59
N LYS A 348 25.39 -44.80 15.69
CA LYS A 348 26.83 -44.82 16.02
C LYS A 348 27.00 -45.01 17.53
N THR A 349 27.76 -46.05 17.92
CA THR A 349 28.00 -46.45 19.31
C THR A 349 28.41 -45.26 20.17
N LEU A 350 27.60 -45.01 21.21
CA LEU A 350 27.68 -43.85 22.11
C LEU A 350 29.01 -43.85 22.87
N ALA A 351 30.03 -43.18 22.33
CA ALA A 351 31.29 -42.94 23.03
C ALA A 351 31.11 -41.81 24.07
N MET A 352 31.91 -41.85 25.14
CA MET A 352 32.02 -40.74 26.10
C MET A 352 32.28 -39.41 25.36
N GLY A 353 31.37 -38.43 25.48
CA GLY A 353 31.50 -37.11 24.84
C GLY A 353 30.18 -36.53 24.28
N ILE A 354 29.14 -37.35 24.12
CA ILE A 354 27.88 -36.93 23.48
C ILE A 354 27.19 -35.79 24.22
N THR A 355 27.23 -35.77 25.55
CA THR A 355 26.64 -34.68 26.33
C THR A 355 27.25 -33.32 26.00
N GLN A 356 28.57 -33.25 25.79
CA GLN A 356 29.23 -31.99 25.40
C GLN A 356 28.85 -31.59 23.97
N GLN A 357 28.77 -32.56 23.05
CA GLN A 357 28.38 -32.30 21.67
C GLN A 357 26.92 -31.83 21.56
N VAL A 358 26.00 -32.44 22.31
CA VAL A 358 24.60 -32.00 22.42
C VAL A 358 24.52 -30.57 22.94
N GLN A 359 25.25 -30.24 24.00
CA GLN A 359 25.26 -28.88 24.56
C GLN A 359 25.76 -27.84 23.54
N LEU A 360 26.84 -28.16 22.82
CA LEU A 360 27.38 -27.29 21.77
C LEU A 360 26.38 -27.10 20.62
N MET A 361 25.66 -28.15 20.24
CA MET A 361 24.63 -28.07 19.20
C MET A 361 23.44 -27.21 19.60
N ILE A 362 23.00 -27.28 20.87
CA ILE A 362 21.94 -26.42 21.39
C ILE A 362 22.38 -24.95 21.32
N GLN A 363 23.59 -24.63 21.76
CA GLN A 363 24.14 -23.27 21.64
C GLN A 363 24.22 -22.79 20.19
N LYS A 364 24.65 -23.67 19.27
CA LYS A 364 24.68 -23.37 17.84
C LYS A 364 23.28 -23.09 17.31
N GLN A 365 22.27 -23.84 17.77
CA GLN A 365 20.88 -23.66 17.37
C GLN A 365 20.32 -22.30 17.83
N GLU A 366 20.60 -21.89 19.06
CA GLU A 366 20.24 -20.55 19.56
C GLU A 366 20.91 -19.44 18.74
N ALA A 367 22.20 -19.59 18.42
CA ALA A 367 22.92 -18.63 17.57
C ALA A 367 22.32 -18.54 16.15
N VAL A 368 21.96 -19.67 15.55
CA VAL A 368 21.29 -19.72 14.24
C VAL A 368 19.90 -19.10 14.31
N PHE A 369 19.14 -19.35 15.37
CA PHE A 369 17.82 -18.75 15.58
C PHE A 369 17.91 -17.22 15.68
N ALA A 370 18.89 -16.70 16.43
CA ALA A 370 19.14 -15.26 16.53
C ALA A 370 19.50 -14.64 15.18
N ARG A 371 20.38 -15.29 14.40
CA ARG A 371 20.73 -14.85 13.04
C ARG A 371 19.52 -14.85 12.10
N LEU A 372 18.72 -15.93 12.12
CA LEU A 372 17.49 -16.04 11.31
C LEU A 372 16.48 -14.94 11.68
N THR A 373 16.37 -14.62 12.97
CA THR A 373 15.51 -13.53 13.46
C THR A 373 15.98 -12.17 12.92
N ASN A 374 17.28 -11.87 13.03
CA ASN A 374 17.85 -10.63 12.50
C ASN A 374 17.65 -10.52 10.99
N PHE A 375 17.88 -11.62 10.25
CA PHE A 375 17.65 -11.69 8.81
C PHE A 375 16.17 -11.48 8.46
N ALA A 376 15.24 -12.10 9.18
CA ALA A 376 13.81 -11.92 8.96
C ALA A 376 13.36 -10.46 9.15
N VAL A 377 13.84 -9.80 10.22
CA VAL A 377 13.59 -8.38 10.47
C VAL A 377 14.15 -7.52 9.34
N TRP A 378 15.36 -7.82 8.87
CA TRP A 378 15.95 -7.12 7.73
C TRP A 378 15.12 -7.27 6.46
N VAL A 379 14.71 -8.50 6.08
CA VAL A 379 13.86 -8.74 4.89
C VAL A 379 12.56 -7.95 5.00
N GLN A 380 11.95 -7.90 6.19
CA GLN A 380 10.73 -7.15 6.44
C GLN A 380 10.93 -5.63 6.21
N ASN A 381 11.98 -5.05 6.80
CA ASN A 381 12.30 -3.63 6.65
C ASN A 381 12.62 -3.28 5.18
N CYS A 382 13.38 -4.15 4.49
CA CYS A 382 13.70 -3.98 3.07
C CYS A 382 12.44 -4.04 2.19
N THR A 383 11.51 -4.94 2.51
CA THR A 383 10.21 -5.06 1.83
C THR A 383 9.39 -3.78 1.96
N GLU A 384 9.31 -3.20 3.16
CA GLU A 384 8.61 -1.93 3.41
C GLU A 384 9.25 -0.77 2.63
N HIS A 385 10.59 -0.70 2.60
CA HIS A 385 11.31 0.28 1.79
C HIS A 385 10.98 0.13 0.29
N CYS A 386 11.03 -1.09 -0.24
CA CYS A 386 10.71 -1.34 -1.66
C CYS A 386 9.26 -0.97 -2.01
N GLN A 387 8.30 -1.21 -1.11
CA GLN A 387 6.91 -0.78 -1.30
C GLN A 387 6.80 0.74 -1.40
N THR A 388 7.58 1.48 -0.61
CA THR A 388 7.64 2.94 -0.68
C THR A 388 8.22 3.40 -2.02
N VAL A 389 9.34 2.81 -2.45
CA VAL A 389 9.98 3.11 -3.74
C VAL A 389 9.06 2.78 -4.93
N GLU A 390 8.29 1.70 -4.86
CA GLU A 390 7.30 1.34 -5.87
C GLU A 390 6.19 2.40 -5.96
N LEU A 391 5.67 2.87 -4.82
CA LEU A 391 4.67 3.93 -4.77
C LEU A 391 5.20 5.24 -5.38
N GLU A 392 6.41 5.66 -5.01
CA GLU A 392 7.05 6.85 -5.58
C GLU A 392 7.28 6.69 -7.09
N SER A 393 7.72 5.51 -7.54
CA SER A 393 7.92 5.21 -8.96
C SER A 393 6.61 5.26 -9.74
N ARG A 394 5.51 4.78 -9.14
CA ARG A 394 4.16 4.90 -9.70
C ARG A 394 3.72 6.35 -9.82
N GLU A 395 3.89 7.16 -8.78
CA GLU A 395 3.53 8.58 -8.80
C GLU A 395 4.33 9.36 -9.85
N ASN A 396 5.63 9.09 -9.96
CA ASN A 396 6.49 9.66 -10.98
C ASN A 396 6.05 9.28 -12.40
N ARG A 397 5.69 8.00 -12.62
CA ARG A 397 5.12 7.52 -13.88
C ARG A 397 3.82 8.25 -14.20
N ASP A 398 2.89 8.32 -13.25
CA ASP A 398 1.57 8.92 -13.46
C ASP A 398 1.67 10.44 -13.70
N THR A 399 2.65 11.12 -13.06
CA THR A 399 2.98 12.52 -13.35
C THR A 399 3.49 12.71 -14.78
N ALA A 400 4.41 11.87 -15.24
CA ALA A 400 4.92 11.94 -16.61
C ALA A 400 3.81 11.66 -17.64
N ARG A 401 2.91 10.72 -17.36
CA ARG A 401 1.73 10.44 -18.20
C ARG A 401 0.81 11.64 -18.30
N ARG A 402 0.50 12.30 -17.18
CA ARG A 402 -0.29 13.54 -17.16
C ARG A 402 0.36 14.67 -17.96
N GLN A 403 1.68 14.85 -17.84
CA GLN A 403 2.42 15.84 -18.65
C GLN A 403 2.32 15.54 -20.15
N LEU A 404 2.45 14.27 -20.54
CA LEU A 404 2.31 13.86 -21.94
C LEU A 404 0.91 14.14 -22.48
N VAL A 405 -0.13 13.82 -21.71
CA VAL A 405 -1.53 14.10 -22.09
C VAL A 405 -1.80 15.61 -22.13
N ALA A 406 -1.27 16.37 -21.17
CA ALA A 406 -1.43 17.83 -21.13
C ALA A 406 -0.85 18.52 -22.36
N LEU A 407 0.35 18.08 -22.80
CA LEU A 407 0.90 18.50 -24.09
C LEU A 407 -0.12 18.19 -25.18
N TRP A 408 -0.52 16.93 -25.35
CA TRP A 408 -1.46 16.57 -26.41
C TRP A 408 -2.73 17.46 -26.46
N VAL A 409 -3.35 17.73 -25.32
CA VAL A 409 -4.53 18.63 -25.23
C VAL A 409 -4.21 20.07 -25.69
N GLU A 410 -3.03 20.60 -25.34
CA GLU A 410 -2.57 21.92 -25.79
C GLU A 410 -2.42 22.00 -27.31
N ALA A 411 -1.82 20.97 -27.93
CA ALA A 411 -1.69 20.91 -29.39
C ALA A 411 -3.03 20.80 -30.12
N ASP A 412 -4.00 20.12 -29.51
CA ASP A 412 -5.35 19.97 -30.08
C ASP A 412 -6.12 21.30 -30.02
N GLY A 413 -6.09 21.98 -28.88
CA GLY A 413 -6.73 23.29 -28.70
C GLY A 413 -6.18 24.39 -29.62
N ASP A 414 -4.87 24.40 -29.87
CA ASP A 414 -4.27 25.31 -30.87
C ASP A 414 -4.78 25.04 -32.28
N SER A 415 -5.10 23.78 -32.60
CA SER A 415 -5.61 23.39 -33.92
C SER A 415 -7.07 23.80 -34.15
N GLU A 416 -7.92 23.70 -33.13
CA GLU A 416 -9.31 24.19 -33.20
C GLU A 416 -9.37 25.72 -33.34
N THR A 417 -8.46 26.43 -32.66
CA THR A 417 -8.37 27.89 -32.72
C THR A 417 -7.99 28.37 -34.13
N TYR A 418 -7.11 27.64 -34.83
CA TYR A 418 -6.74 27.93 -36.21
C TYR A 418 -7.84 27.60 -37.23
N SER A 419 -8.70 26.61 -36.95
CA SER A 419 -9.78 26.23 -37.87
C SER A 419 -11.00 27.16 -37.80
N LEU A 420 -11.17 27.92 -36.72
CA LEU A 420 -12.25 28.91 -36.55
C LEU A 420 -11.90 30.29 -37.13
N VAL A 421 -10.61 30.60 -37.34
CA VAL A 421 -10.18 31.71 -38.18
C VAL A 421 -10.22 31.25 -39.65
N ALA A 422 -11.41 30.89 -40.11
CA ALA A 422 -11.65 30.82 -41.55
C ALA A 422 -11.23 32.19 -42.13
N PRO A 423 -10.50 32.24 -43.26
CA PRO A 423 -10.15 33.50 -43.90
C PRO A 423 -11.47 34.18 -44.26
N GLY A 424 -11.89 35.12 -43.41
CA GLY A 424 -13.07 35.92 -43.62
C GLY A 424 -12.91 36.57 -44.98
N GLU A 425 -13.78 36.17 -45.90
CA GLU A 425 -14.21 36.86 -47.10
C GLU A 425 -13.37 38.11 -47.45
N ARG A 426 -12.09 37.93 -47.77
CA ARG A 426 -11.49 38.77 -48.79
C ARG A 426 -12.00 38.18 -50.08
N SER A 427 -13.24 38.56 -50.38
CA SER A 427 -13.78 38.58 -51.72
C SER A 427 -12.62 38.93 -52.64
N HIS A 428 -12.21 37.96 -53.45
CA HIS A 428 -11.66 38.28 -54.74
C HIS A 428 -12.73 39.12 -55.44
N VAL A 429 -12.66 40.44 -55.23
CA VAL A 429 -13.24 41.41 -56.14
C VAL A 429 -12.59 41.05 -57.46
N PHE A 430 -13.35 40.33 -58.28
CA PHE A 430 -13.06 40.12 -59.68
C PHE A 430 -12.81 41.51 -60.26
N GLN A 431 -11.53 41.83 -60.45
CA GLN A 431 -11.13 43.00 -61.20
C GLN A 431 -11.42 42.63 -62.66
N SER A 432 -12.63 42.95 -63.12
CA SER A 432 -13.02 42.78 -64.51
C SER A 432 -12.03 43.55 -65.38
N TYR A 433 -11.19 42.82 -66.12
CA TYR A 433 -10.39 43.35 -67.20
C TYR A 433 -11.34 43.85 -68.29
N ASN A 434 -11.64 45.15 -68.31
CA ASN A 434 -12.23 45.82 -69.47
C ASN A 434 -11.13 45.93 -70.54
N GLY A 435 -11.11 45.00 -71.47
CA GLY A 435 -10.37 45.13 -72.72
C GLY A 435 -11.05 46.16 -73.62
N HIS A 436 -10.46 47.34 -73.72
CA HIS A 436 -10.74 48.27 -74.82
C HIS A 436 -10.03 47.74 -76.07
N ALA A 437 -10.82 47.36 -77.09
CA ALA A 437 -10.37 47.23 -78.46
C ALA A 437 -10.38 48.62 -79.13
N SER A 438 -9.32 48.94 -79.87
CA SER A 438 -9.22 50.04 -80.83
C SER A 438 -9.04 49.47 -82.22
#